data_AF-A0A9D1D1G3-F1
#
_entry.id   AF-A0A9D1D1G3-F1
#
_cell.length_a   1.000
_cell.length_b   1.000
_cell.length_c   1.000
_cell.angle_alpha   90.00
_cell.angle_beta   90.00
_cell.angle_gamma   90.00
#
_symmetry.space_group_name_H-M   'P 1'
#
loop_
_entity.id
_entity.type
_entity.pdbx_description
1 polymer ?
#
loop_
_entity_poly.entity_id
_entity_poly.type
_entity_poly.pdbx_seq_one_letter_code
_entity_poly.pdbx_strand_id
1 'polypeptide(L)'
;MSKRSKKKVVKYRGFSFFNIGTVLFGIIFVYMIICLGMYLTTEHITSYEVTAGSLSENYRYSALALREETVVTAKQAGTVTYYAREGNKTGVGNVICSINESGNTALTLEEVSEDGENTNSLDDESLSKLKELMSSFSGNYNNNNFQNVYNFKGDLEGAIMESTSASDLVNVDGSTVVNACTAS
;
A
#
# COMPACT_ATOMS: atom_id res chain seq x y z
N MET A 1 13.34 127.88 -22.60
CA MET A 1 13.98 126.55 -22.79
C MET A 1 13.88 125.79 -21.47
N SER A 2 13.42 124.55 -21.32
CA SER A 2 13.07 123.47 -22.23
C SER A 2 11.94 122.65 -21.57
N LYS A 3 10.97 122.20 -22.37
CA LYS A 3 9.75 121.51 -21.95
C LYS A 3 10.06 120.02 -21.75
N ARG A 4 9.85 119.47 -20.54
CA ARG A 4 9.84 118.00 -20.33
C ARG A 4 8.46 117.56 -19.88
N SER A 5 7.83 116.71 -20.69
CA SER A 5 6.48 116.19 -20.50
C SER A 5 6.43 115.22 -19.31
N LYS A 6 5.41 115.37 -18.47
CA LYS A 6 5.08 114.39 -17.43
C LYS A 6 4.34 113.23 -18.09
N LYS A 7 5.03 112.10 -18.30
CA LYS A 7 4.37 110.83 -18.69
C LYS A 7 3.60 110.30 -17.48
N LYS A 8 2.26 110.25 -17.57
CA LYS A 8 1.39 109.58 -16.61
C LYS A 8 1.49 108.07 -16.84
N VAL A 9 2.18 107.37 -15.95
CA VAL A 9 2.29 105.90 -15.99
C VAL A 9 1.05 105.32 -15.31
N VAL A 10 0.17 104.69 -16.09
CA VAL A 10 -0.97 103.94 -15.58
C VAL A 10 -0.53 102.49 -15.38
N LYS A 11 -0.64 101.95 -14.16
CA LYS A 11 -0.34 100.54 -13.88
C LYS A 11 -1.41 99.65 -14.50
N TYR A 12 -1.02 98.81 -15.45
CA TYR A 12 -1.86 97.74 -15.98
C TYR A 12 -1.91 96.60 -14.94
N ARG A 13 -3.10 96.20 -14.48
CA ARG A 13 -3.27 94.98 -13.68
C ARG A 13 -3.21 93.79 -14.65
N GLY A 14 -2.26 92.88 -14.43
CA GLY A 14 -2.14 91.65 -15.21
C GLY A 14 -3.40 90.79 -15.09
N PHE A 15 -3.96 90.42 -16.24
CA PHE A 15 -5.08 89.48 -16.36
C PHE A 15 -4.60 88.08 -15.95
N SER A 16 -5.35 87.40 -15.08
CA SER A 16 -4.95 86.10 -14.53
C SER A 16 -4.86 85.04 -15.64
N PHE A 17 -3.72 84.37 -15.75
CA PHE A 17 -3.36 83.40 -16.81
C PHE A 17 -4.04 82.02 -16.66
N PHE A 18 -5.30 81.98 -16.24
CA PHE A 18 -5.97 80.70 -16.08
C PHE A 18 -6.68 80.30 -17.36
N ASN A 19 -5.95 79.55 -18.20
CA ASN A 19 -6.50 78.97 -19.42
C ASN A 19 -7.67 78.04 -19.05
N ILE A 20 -8.74 78.08 -19.83
CA ILE A 20 -9.94 77.26 -19.61
C ILE A 20 -9.61 75.76 -19.51
N GLY A 21 -8.56 75.30 -20.24
CA GLY A 21 -8.06 73.94 -20.14
C GLY A 21 -7.46 73.59 -18.77
N THR A 22 -6.80 74.54 -18.11
CA THR A 22 -6.26 74.36 -16.76
C THR A 22 -7.37 74.28 -15.71
N VAL A 23 -8.48 75.01 -15.90
CA VAL A 23 -9.69 74.88 -15.07
C VAL A 23 -10.28 73.49 -15.20
N LEU A 24 -10.49 73.04 -16.44
CA LEU A 24 -11.13 71.77 -16.72
C LEU A 24 -10.29 70.59 -16.24
N PHE A 25 -8.97 70.66 -16.43
CA PHE A 25 -8.04 69.67 -15.90
C PHE A 25 -8.06 69.61 -14.36
N GLY A 26 -8.11 70.76 -13.69
CA GLY A 26 -8.20 70.83 -12.22
C GLY A 26 -9.46 70.14 -11.67
N ILE A 27 -10.61 70.35 -12.31
CA ILE A 27 -11.87 69.72 -11.90
C ILE A 27 -11.79 68.19 -12.02
N ILE A 28 -11.26 67.68 -13.14
CA ILE A 28 -11.07 66.23 -13.36
C ILE A 28 -10.08 65.66 -12.34
N PHE A 29 -9.00 66.39 -12.05
CA PHE A 29 -7.98 65.94 -11.10
C PHE A 29 -8.53 65.82 -9.68
N VAL A 30 -9.32 66.81 -9.22
CA VAL A 30 -10.00 66.75 -7.92
C VAL A 30 -10.99 65.59 -7.87
N TYR A 31 -11.75 65.35 -8.94
CA TYR A 31 -12.66 64.21 -9.02
C TYR A 31 -11.92 62.87 -8.86
N MET A 32 -10.78 62.68 -9.53
CA MET A 32 -9.98 61.45 -9.41
C MET A 32 -9.43 61.23 -8.00
N ILE A 33 -8.98 62.29 -7.31
CA ILE A 33 -8.52 62.20 -5.92
C ILE A 33 -9.65 61.75 -4.99
N ILE A 34 -10.87 62.26 -5.18
CA ILE A 34 -12.04 61.87 -4.37
C ILE A 34 -12.38 60.40 -4.61
N CYS A 35 -12.40 59.94 -5.86
CA CYS A 35 -12.63 58.53 -6.19
C CYS A 35 -11.58 57.61 -5.57
N LEU A 36 -10.31 58.02 -5.61
CA LEU A 36 -9.22 57.26 -4.99
C LEU A 36 -9.39 57.19 -3.46
N GLY A 37 -9.74 58.31 -2.83
CA GLY A 37 -10.04 58.36 -1.40
C GLY A 37 -11.17 57.41 -1.02
N MET A 38 -12.31 57.47 -1.74
CA MET A 38 -13.44 56.58 -1.51
C MET A 38 -13.06 55.10 -1.67
N TYR A 39 -12.32 54.75 -2.72
CA TYR A 39 -11.88 53.38 -2.96
C TYR A 39 -11.00 52.85 -1.83
N LEU A 40 -10.04 53.65 -1.35
CA LEU A 40 -9.17 53.25 -0.24
C LEU A 40 -9.92 53.13 1.09
N THR A 41 -10.94 53.95 1.32
CA THR A 41 -11.74 53.90 2.56
C THR A 41 -12.89 52.90 2.51
N THR A 42 -13.17 52.29 1.36
CA THR A 42 -14.24 51.31 1.24
C THR A 42 -13.76 50.01 1.87
N GLU A 43 -14.23 49.72 3.09
CA GLU A 43 -14.04 48.41 3.71
C GLU A 43 -14.82 47.35 2.92
N HIS A 44 -14.10 46.38 2.37
CA HIS A 44 -14.70 45.21 1.75
C HIS A 44 -15.10 44.24 2.85
N ILE A 45 -16.32 44.39 3.37
CA ILE A 45 -16.90 43.39 4.27
C ILE A 45 -17.30 42.18 3.43
N THR A 46 -16.40 41.20 3.37
CA THR A 46 -16.74 39.84 2.95
C THR A 46 -17.36 39.13 4.15
N SER A 47 -18.69 39.05 4.16
CA SER A 47 -19.42 38.27 5.16
C SER A 47 -19.09 36.79 4.99
N TYR A 48 -18.34 36.23 5.94
CA TYR A 48 -18.12 34.78 6.01
C TYR A 48 -19.20 34.17 6.90
N GLU A 49 -20.24 33.61 6.29
CA GLU A 49 -21.21 32.81 7.01
C GLU A 49 -20.60 31.44 7.31
N VAL A 50 -20.48 31.09 8.60
CA VAL A 50 -20.04 29.76 9.01
C VAL A 50 -21.19 28.78 8.84
N THR A 51 -21.25 28.10 7.69
CA THR A 51 -22.18 26.99 7.51
C THR A 51 -21.75 25.82 8.39
N ALA A 52 -22.57 25.45 9.38
CA ALA A 52 -22.36 24.24 10.18
C ALA A 52 -22.55 23.00 9.29
N GLY A 53 -21.47 22.51 8.70
CA GLY A 53 -21.42 21.18 8.10
C GLY A 53 -21.17 20.10 9.16
N SER A 54 -21.54 18.85 8.87
CA SER A 54 -21.16 17.73 9.73
C SER A 54 -19.64 17.63 9.78
N LEU A 55 -19.08 17.69 10.99
CA LEU A 55 -17.65 17.47 11.25
C LEU A 55 -17.37 15.96 11.09
N SER A 56 -17.32 15.48 9.85
CA SER A 56 -16.84 14.14 9.56
C SER A 56 -15.32 14.16 9.55
N GLU A 57 -14.73 14.13 10.75
CA GLU A 57 -13.29 13.99 10.91
C GLU A 57 -12.84 12.62 10.40
N ASN A 58 -11.85 12.62 9.50
CA ASN A 58 -11.22 11.40 9.01
C ASN A 58 -10.22 10.90 10.05
N TYR A 59 -10.72 10.25 11.09
CA TYR A 59 -9.87 9.66 12.11
C TYR A 59 -9.16 8.43 11.55
N ARG A 60 -7.82 8.51 11.47
CA ARG A 60 -6.97 7.36 11.15
C ARG A 60 -6.49 6.74 12.45
N TYR A 61 -7.01 5.55 12.76
CA TYR A 61 -6.53 4.77 13.89
C TYR A 61 -5.59 3.67 13.40
N SER A 62 -4.52 3.44 14.16
CA SER A 62 -3.70 2.23 14.03
C SER A 62 -4.36 1.13 14.84
N ALA A 63 -4.79 0.07 14.18
CA ALA A 63 -5.33 -1.13 14.83
C ALA A 63 -4.27 -2.24 14.86
N LEU A 64 -4.31 -3.07 15.90
CA LEU A 64 -3.53 -4.30 16.00
C LEU A 64 -4.45 -5.48 15.72
N ALA A 65 -4.13 -6.29 14.72
CA ALA A 65 -4.79 -7.56 14.48
C ALA A 65 -4.11 -8.64 15.34
N LEU A 66 -4.85 -9.20 16.29
CA LEU A 66 -4.41 -10.32 17.12
C LEU A 66 -5.00 -11.61 16.57
N ARG A 67 -4.17 -12.65 16.50
CA ARG A 67 -4.58 -14.00 16.11
C ARG A 67 -4.46 -14.91 17.33
N GLU A 68 -5.45 -15.78 17.53
CA GLU A 68 -5.36 -16.85 18.51
C GLU A 68 -4.55 -18.02 17.94
N GLU A 69 -3.54 -18.46 18.69
CA GLU A 69 -2.67 -19.58 18.32
C GLU A 69 -2.65 -20.61 19.44
N THR A 70 -2.65 -21.89 19.07
CA THR A 70 -2.66 -23.01 20.01
C THR A 70 -1.47 -23.93 19.73
N VAL A 71 -0.71 -24.25 20.77
CA VAL A 71 0.37 -25.24 20.67
C VAL A 71 -0.19 -26.63 20.89
N VAL A 72 -0.07 -27.49 19.87
CA VAL A 72 -0.50 -28.89 19.96
C VAL A 72 0.72 -29.74 20.31
N THR A 73 0.70 -30.34 21.51
CA THR A 73 1.77 -31.23 21.95
C THR A 73 1.50 -32.67 21.49
N ALA A 74 2.55 -33.35 21.04
CA ALA A 74 2.51 -34.77 20.71
C ALA A 74 2.11 -35.62 21.93
N LYS A 75 1.21 -36.59 21.72
CA LYS A 75 0.82 -37.55 22.77
C LYS A 75 1.90 -38.61 23.03
N GLN A 76 2.74 -38.88 22.05
CA GLN A 76 3.73 -39.97 22.05
C GLN A 76 5.09 -39.44 21.57
N ALA A 77 6.17 -40.08 22.01
CA ALA A 77 7.52 -39.76 21.58
C ALA A 77 7.85 -40.48 20.27
N GLY A 78 8.42 -39.79 19.29
CA GLY A 78 8.78 -40.36 17.99
C GLY A 78 9.33 -39.32 17.03
N THR A 79 9.67 -39.74 15.82
CA THR A 79 10.13 -38.84 14.75
C THR A 79 8.91 -38.19 14.09
N VAL A 80 8.93 -36.86 13.97
CA VAL A 80 7.82 -36.07 13.39
C VAL A 80 8.07 -35.83 11.90
N THR A 81 7.07 -36.15 11.08
CA THR A 81 7.03 -35.77 9.65
C THR A 81 5.96 -34.69 9.46
N TYR A 82 6.33 -33.58 8.82
CA TYR A 82 5.42 -32.45 8.55
C TYR A 82 4.97 -32.47 7.08
N TYR A 83 3.67 -32.38 6.87
CA TYR A 83 3.05 -32.34 5.54
C TYR A 83 2.59 -30.94 5.14
N ALA A 84 2.30 -30.09 6.13
CA ALA A 84 1.96 -28.69 5.93
C ALA A 84 3.16 -27.79 6.28
N ARG A 85 3.48 -26.86 5.39
CA ARG A 85 4.53 -25.87 5.63
C ARG A 85 4.07 -24.76 6.58
N GLU A 86 5.01 -24.26 7.37
CA GLU A 86 4.93 -22.99 8.11
C GLU A 86 4.29 -21.87 7.26
N GLY A 87 3.20 -21.29 7.74
CA GLY A 87 2.49 -20.19 7.08
C GLY A 87 1.44 -20.60 6.04
N ASN A 88 1.34 -21.88 5.67
CA ASN A 88 0.27 -22.36 4.78
C ASN A 88 -1.07 -22.48 5.53
N LYS A 89 -2.16 -22.24 4.79
CA LYS A 89 -3.53 -22.47 5.28
C LYS A 89 -3.92 -23.90 4.97
N THR A 90 -4.53 -24.58 5.93
CA THR A 90 -5.03 -25.95 5.77
C THR A 90 -6.49 -26.02 6.23
N GLY A 91 -7.27 -26.91 5.60
CA GLY A 91 -8.66 -27.12 5.96
C GLY A 91 -8.79 -27.86 7.29
N VAL A 92 -9.84 -27.55 8.06
CA VAL A 92 -10.16 -28.29 9.29
C VAL A 92 -10.33 -29.77 8.97
N GLY A 93 -9.66 -30.64 9.73
CA GLY A 93 -9.65 -32.09 9.54
C GLY A 93 -8.54 -32.62 8.62
N ASN A 94 -7.81 -31.78 7.91
CA ASN A 94 -6.68 -32.22 7.09
C ASN A 94 -5.49 -32.64 7.95
N VAL A 95 -4.77 -33.68 7.53
CA VAL A 95 -3.56 -34.16 8.20
C VAL A 95 -2.40 -33.18 7.97
N ILE A 96 -1.76 -32.74 9.07
CA ILE A 96 -0.66 -31.76 9.04
C ILE A 96 0.69 -32.36 9.47
N CYS A 97 0.67 -33.38 10.33
CA CYS A 97 1.86 -34.12 10.74
C CYS A 97 1.56 -35.58 11.06
N SER A 98 2.59 -36.42 11.08
CA SER A 98 2.55 -37.79 11.62
C SER A 98 3.74 -38.01 12.56
N ILE A 99 3.58 -38.93 13.52
CA ILE A 99 4.61 -39.29 14.49
C ILE A 99 4.89 -40.78 14.40
N ASN A 100 6.11 -41.15 14.03
CA ASN A 100 6.54 -42.54 13.95
C ASN A 100 7.33 -42.93 15.21
N GLU A 101 6.82 -43.89 15.98
CA GLU A 101 7.46 -44.43 17.20
C GLU A 101 8.60 -45.40 16.89
N SER A 102 8.51 -46.13 15.78
CA SER A 102 9.35 -47.31 15.50
C SER A 102 10.78 -47.00 15.03
N GLY A 103 11.19 -45.72 14.95
CA GLY A 103 12.54 -45.37 14.49
C GLY A 103 12.87 -45.75 13.03
N ASN A 104 11.95 -46.42 12.32
CA ASN A 104 11.98 -46.52 10.86
C ASN A 104 11.81 -45.10 10.32
N THR A 105 12.96 -44.52 9.98
CA THR A 105 13.08 -43.18 9.45
C THR A 105 12.36 -43.10 8.13
N ALA A 106 11.38 -42.20 8.10
CA ALA A 106 10.66 -41.77 6.92
C ALA A 106 9.79 -42.87 6.27
N LEU A 107 8.65 -42.43 5.77
CA LEU A 107 8.22 -42.89 4.47
C LEU A 107 9.33 -42.45 3.50
N THR A 108 10.46 -43.16 3.50
CA THR A 108 11.45 -43.02 2.45
C THR A 108 10.73 -43.48 1.21
N LEU A 109 10.62 -42.58 0.24
CA LEU A 109 10.27 -42.90 -1.15
C LEU A 109 11.19 -43.99 -1.77
N GLU A 110 12.12 -44.59 -1.01
CA GLU A 110 13.05 -45.63 -1.43
C GLU A 110 12.46 -47.05 -1.40
N GLU A 111 11.28 -47.30 -0.82
CA GLU A 111 10.63 -48.63 -0.86
C GLU A 111 9.53 -48.78 -1.92
N VAL A 112 9.31 -47.80 -2.80
CA VAL A 112 8.38 -47.92 -3.94
C VAL A 112 9.15 -47.92 -5.25
N SER A 113 10.06 -48.88 -5.39
CA SER A 113 10.67 -49.18 -6.68
C SER A 113 11.06 -50.65 -6.73
N GLU A 114 10.05 -51.53 -6.76
CA GLU A 114 10.15 -52.87 -7.33
C GLU A 114 8.73 -53.47 -7.36
N ASP A 115 8.19 -53.64 -8.58
CA ASP A 115 6.91 -54.28 -8.90
C ASP A 115 5.59 -53.58 -8.50
N GLY A 116 4.90 -53.05 -9.52
CA GLY A 116 3.44 -52.89 -9.50
C GLY A 116 2.96 -51.51 -9.90
N GLU A 117 2.52 -51.40 -11.16
CA GLU A 117 1.64 -50.38 -11.75
C GLU A 117 1.58 -48.99 -11.07
N ASN A 118 2.27 -48.05 -11.72
CA ASN A 118 2.29 -46.62 -11.44
C ASN A 118 0.91 -46.02 -11.15
N THR A 119 0.55 -45.89 -9.88
CA THR A 119 -0.57 -45.06 -9.40
C THR A 119 -0.11 -43.81 -8.64
N ASN A 120 1.19 -43.65 -8.41
CA ASN A 120 1.81 -42.46 -7.81
C ASN A 120 2.10 -41.35 -8.83
N SER A 121 1.19 -41.10 -9.77
CA SER A 121 1.27 -39.90 -10.60
C SER A 121 0.74 -38.72 -9.79
N LEU A 122 1.57 -37.70 -9.57
CA LEU A 122 1.12 -36.39 -9.09
C LEU A 122 -0.09 -35.97 -9.93
N ASP A 123 -1.16 -35.47 -9.29
CA ASP A 123 -2.28 -34.93 -10.04
C ASP A 123 -1.84 -33.74 -10.90
N ASP A 124 -2.58 -33.46 -11.97
CA ASP A 124 -2.26 -32.36 -12.89
C ASP A 124 -2.19 -31.01 -12.15
N GLU A 125 -2.94 -30.86 -11.05
CA GLU A 125 -2.94 -29.67 -10.21
C GLU A 125 -1.62 -29.48 -9.44
N SER A 126 -1.14 -30.51 -8.74
CA SER A 126 0.14 -30.51 -8.02
C SER A 126 1.31 -30.35 -8.96
N LEU A 127 1.24 -30.99 -10.14
CA LEU A 127 2.24 -30.85 -11.18
C LEU A 127 2.27 -29.40 -11.71
N SER A 128 1.10 -28.78 -11.89
CA SER A 128 1.01 -27.36 -12.25
C SER A 128 1.61 -26.45 -11.18
N LYS A 129 1.31 -26.69 -9.89
CA LYS A 129 1.89 -25.93 -8.76
C LYS A 129 3.41 -26.04 -8.73
N LEU A 130 3.96 -27.25 -8.95
CA LEU A 130 5.41 -27.48 -9.00
C LEU A 130 6.06 -26.74 -10.17
N LYS A 131 5.43 -26.76 -11.35
CA LYS A 131 5.90 -26.00 -12.53
C LYS A 131 5.89 -24.48 -12.28
N GLU A 132 4.83 -23.97 -11.67
CA GLU A 132 4.72 -22.55 -11.32
C GLU A 132 5.83 -22.14 -10.35
N LEU A 133 6.09 -22.95 -9.32
CA LEU A 133 7.17 -22.70 -8.36
C LEU A 133 8.55 -22.67 -9.04
N MET A 134 8.85 -23.64 -9.92
CA MET A 134 10.10 -23.68 -10.67
C MET A 134 10.24 -22.49 -11.64
N SER A 135 9.15 -22.12 -12.31
CA SER A 135 9.13 -20.97 -13.23
C SER A 135 9.35 -19.66 -12.49
N SER A 136 8.69 -19.48 -11.33
CA SER A 136 8.86 -18.32 -10.47
C SER A 136 10.28 -18.21 -9.93
N PHE A 137 10.87 -19.32 -9.47
CA PHE A 137 12.26 -19.34 -9.03
C PHE A 137 13.22 -18.97 -10.16
N SER A 138 13.06 -19.56 -11.35
CA SER A 138 13.89 -19.25 -12.52
C SER A 138 13.81 -17.77 -12.91
N GLY A 139 12.61 -17.19 -12.91
CA GLY A 139 12.41 -15.78 -13.27
C GLY A 139 12.93 -14.78 -12.23
N ASN A 140 12.94 -15.16 -10.95
CA ASN A 140 13.35 -14.30 -9.83
C ASN A 140 14.72 -14.65 -9.24
N TYR A 141 15.43 -15.62 -9.84
CA TYR A 141 16.74 -16.04 -9.36
C TYR A 141 17.74 -14.88 -9.44
N ASN A 142 18.41 -14.62 -8.33
CA ASN A 142 19.43 -13.59 -8.24
C ASN A 142 20.61 -14.11 -7.43
N ASN A 143 21.80 -14.11 -8.03
CA ASN A 143 23.03 -14.58 -7.40
C ASN A 143 23.39 -13.79 -6.12
N ASN A 144 22.93 -12.54 -6.01
CA ASN A 144 23.16 -11.70 -4.84
C ASN A 144 22.21 -12.02 -3.67
N ASN A 145 21.17 -12.84 -3.90
CA ASN A 145 20.21 -13.26 -2.89
C ASN A 145 20.10 -14.80 -2.86
N PHE A 146 21.16 -15.44 -2.37
CA PHE A 146 21.23 -16.90 -2.27
C PHE A 146 20.17 -17.51 -1.33
N GLN A 147 19.58 -16.72 -0.43
CA GLN A 147 18.46 -17.16 0.42
C GLN A 147 17.27 -17.67 -0.42
N ASN A 148 17.09 -17.13 -1.63
CA ASN A 148 16.04 -17.58 -2.55
C ASN A 148 16.20 -19.07 -2.94
N VAL A 149 17.42 -19.60 -2.99
CA VAL A 149 17.67 -21.02 -3.29
C VAL A 149 17.18 -21.90 -2.16
N TYR A 150 17.46 -21.52 -0.91
CA TYR A 150 16.98 -22.27 0.26
C TYR A 150 15.47 -22.18 0.42
N ASN A 151 14.89 -21.01 0.19
CA ASN A 151 13.44 -20.83 0.22
C ASN A 151 12.78 -21.71 -0.85
N PHE A 152 13.30 -21.70 -2.08
CA PHE A 152 12.83 -22.56 -3.16
C PHE A 152 12.95 -24.05 -2.83
N LYS A 153 14.08 -24.48 -2.26
CA LYS A 153 14.25 -25.87 -1.80
C LYS A 153 13.15 -26.26 -0.83
N GLY A 154 12.91 -25.45 0.20
CA GLY A 154 11.84 -25.72 1.16
C GLY A 154 10.44 -25.66 0.55
N ASP A 155 10.22 -24.77 -0.44
CA ASP A 155 8.91 -24.65 -1.13
C ASP A 155 8.63 -25.91 -1.93
N LEU A 156 9.67 -26.41 -2.61
CA LEU A 156 9.61 -27.62 -3.43
C LEU A 156 9.41 -28.86 -2.57
N GLU A 157 10.19 -29.02 -1.50
CA GLU A 157 10.05 -30.15 -0.55
C GLU A 157 8.65 -30.18 0.08
N GLY A 158 8.12 -29.02 0.48
CA GLY A 158 6.76 -28.91 1.02
C GLY A 158 5.68 -29.29 -0.01
N ALA A 159 5.78 -28.78 -1.24
CA ALA A 159 4.82 -29.06 -2.30
C ALA A 159 4.80 -30.55 -2.70
N ILE A 160 5.96 -31.20 -2.75
CA ILE A 160 6.06 -32.64 -3.00
C ILE A 160 5.41 -33.42 -1.86
N MET A 161 5.73 -33.08 -0.61
CA MET A 161 5.19 -33.77 0.55
C MET A 161 3.66 -33.65 0.65
N GLU A 162 3.11 -32.46 0.35
CA GLU A 162 1.66 -32.22 0.29
C GLU A 162 0.98 -33.08 -0.78
N SER A 163 1.58 -33.18 -1.98
CA SER A 163 1.02 -33.97 -3.08
C SER A 163 1.07 -35.48 -2.82
N THR A 164 2.17 -35.97 -2.25
CA THR A 164 2.31 -37.40 -1.90
C THR A 164 1.37 -37.80 -0.76
N SER A 165 1.13 -36.89 0.20
CA SER A 165 0.20 -37.14 1.31
C SER A 165 -1.25 -37.35 0.86
N ALA A 166 -1.67 -36.70 -0.23
CA ALA A 166 -3.01 -36.90 -0.78
C ALA A 166 -3.23 -38.34 -1.30
N SER A 167 -2.17 -38.99 -1.80
CA SER A 167 -2.22 -40.35 -2.35
C SER A 167 -2.03 -41.43 -1.28
N ASP A 168 -1.12 -41.23 -0.33
CA ASP A 168 -0.75 -42.26 0.67
C ASP A 168 -1.72 -42.35 1.86
N LEU A 169 -2.59 -41.35 2.07
CA LEU A 169 -3.60 -41.39 3.14
C LEU A 169 -4.84 -42.21 2.78
N VAL A 170 -5.00 -42.65 1.53
CA VAL A 170 -6.21 -43.34 1.05
C VAL A 170 -6.04 -44.85 0.92
N ASN A 171 -4.83 -45.43 0.92
CA ASN A 171 -4.72 -46.88 0.72
C ASN A 171 -3.42 -47.51 1.21
N VAL A 172 -3.30 -47.79 2.52
CA VAL A 172 -2.41 -48.85 3.00
C VAL A 172 -3.13 -49.69 4.05
N ASP A 173 -3.74 -50.75 3.54
CA ASP A 173 -4.40 -51.84 4.26
C ASP A 173 -3.37 -52.67 5.05
N GLY A 174 -2.81 -52.11 6.13
CA GLY A 174 -1.98 -52.87 7.08
C GLY A 174 -0.84 -52.16 7.80
N SER A 175 -0.52 -50.90 7.48
CA SER A 175 0.45 -50.10 8.26
C SER A 175 -0.25 -48.84 8.73
N THR A 176 -0.90 -48.95 9.88
CA THR A 176 -1.60 -47.84 10.52
C THR A 176 -0.63 -46.68 10.73
N VAL A 177 -0.91 -45.51 10.15
CA VAL A 177 -0.36 -44.25 10.65
C VAL A 177 -0.89 -44.07 12.06
N VAL A 178 -0.14 -44.60 13.03
CA VAL A 178 -0.42 -44.42 14.45
C VAL A 178 -0.02 -42.97 14.74
N ASN A 179 -0.96 -42.11 15.12
CA ASN A 179 -0.74 -40.71 15.51
C ASN A 179 -0.59 -39.67 14.37
N ALA A 180 -1.59 -39.55 13.49
CA ALA A 180 -1.73 -38.37 12.63
C ALA A 180 -2.24 -37.14 13.42
N CYS A 181 -1.61 -35.99 13.20
CA CYS A 181 -2.09 -34.68 13.66
C CYS A 181 -3.01 -34.08 12.61
N THR A 182 -4.20 -33.61 13.00
CA THR A 182 -5.13 -32.92 12.10
C THR A 182 -5.26 -31.45 12.45
N ALA A 183 -5.48 -30.62 11.44
CA ALA A 183 -5.85 -29.23 11.62
C ALA A 183 -7.21 -29.12 12.33
N SER A 184 -7.28 -28.24 13.32
CA SER A 184 -8.47 -27.95 14.14
C SER A 184 -9.16 -26.67 13.73
#